data_AF-A0A1M7ZUW0-F1
#
_entry.id   AF-A0A1M7ZUW0-F1
#
_cell.length_a   1.000
_cell.length_b   1.000
_cell.length_c   1.000
_cell.angle_alpha   90.00
_cell.angle_beta   90.00
_cell.angle_gamma   90.00
#
_symmetry.space_group_name_H-M   'P 1'
#
loop_
_entity.id
_entity.type
_entity.pdbx_description
1 polymer ?
#
loop_
_entity_poly.entity_id
_entity_poly.type
_entity_poly.pdbx_seq_one_letter_code
_entity_poly.pdbx_strand_id
1 'polypeptide(L)'
;MKLTPEQIDRLYQFTRQHYVEWYDLQTELVDHLANAIEQQWQENPKISFEDALQVEFKKFGIFGFMEVIKEKQIALGKKYKKFVWNELVQFFTIPKIIFTLLLTLLFYYLFHLLFSKDLLSAFHLLIAFIGFIFAFRINSKYQKYKKEKGKVWYLEEMIKNYSFMLFFGYLPFQLGNSLLRLDFNSDGIIGFMVFFTVIFYLCLFIIVFEIPSKAEDYLKETYPEYALENVN
;
A
#
# COMPACT_ATOMS: atom_id res chain seq x y z
N MET A 1 1.53 -11.58 -35.75
CA MET A 1 1.71 -12.84 -35.00
C MET A 1 1.42 -12.55 -33.54
N LYS A 2 1.04 -13.55 -32.73
CA LYS A 2 0.88 -13.38 -31.28
C LYS A 2 2.00 -14.07 -30.52
N LEU A 3 2.36 -13.53 -29.36
CA LEU A 3 3.38 -14.11 -28.50
C LEU A 3 2.91 -15.41 -27.84
N THR A 4 3.84 -16.35 -27.66
CA THR A 4 3.59 -17.58 -26.89
C THR A 4 3.75 -17.32 -25.38
N PRO A 5 3.18 -18.16 -24.50
CA PRO A 5 3.38 -18.03 -23.05
C PRO A 5 4.85 -18.00 -22.64
N GLU A 6 5.71 -18.80 -23.28
CA GLU A 6 7.15 -18.83 -22.99
C GLU A 6 7.84 -17.51 -23.35
N GLN A 7 7.39 -16.85 -24.43
CA GLN A 7 7.90 -15.54 -24.83
C GLN A 7 7.43 -14.45 -23.85
N ILE A 8 6.20 -14.52 -23.36
CA ILE A 8 5.69 -13.62 -22.31
C ILE A 8 6.50 -13.79 -21.02
N ASP A 9 6.75 -15.02 -20.58
CA ASP A 9 7.59 -15.30 -19.42
C ASP A 9 9.01 -14.77 -19.60
N ARG A 10 9.56 -14.87 -20.82
CA ARG A 10 10.85 -14.29 -21.18
C ARG A 10 10.83 -12.77 -21.08
N LEU A 11 9.75 -12.08 -21.43
CA LEU A 11 9.59 -10.64 -21.22
C LEU A 11 9.56 -10.29 -19.72
N TYR A 12 8.85 -11.05 -18.88
CA TYR A 12 8.89 -10.86 -17.42
C TYR A 12 10.28 -11.09 -16.82
N GLN A 13 11.05 -12.04 -17.34
CA GLN A 13 12.46 -12.22 -16.93
C GLN A 13 13.31 -11.02 -17.36
N PHE A 14 13.10 -10.54 -18.59
CA PHE A 14 13.80 -9.39 -19.12
C PHE A 14 13.56 -8.12 -18.29
N THR A 15 12.30 -7.78 -17.98
CA THR A 15 11.98 -6.62 -17.13
C THR A 15 12.63 -6.71 -15.75
N ARG A 16 12.64 -7.90 -15.12
CA ARG A 16 13.32 -8.13 -13.84
C ARG A 16 14.84 -7.98 -13.92
N GLN A 17 15.46 -8.48 -14.99
CA GLN A 17 16.91 -8.30 -15.25
C GLN A 17 17.26 -6.82 -15.43
N HIS A 18 16.32 -6.01 -15.88
CA HIS A 18 16.43 -4.56 -16.02
C HIS A 18 15.83 -3.78 -14.83
N TYR A 19 15.86 -4.39 -13.64
CA TYR A 19 15.55 -3.76 -12.34
C TYR A 19 14.12 -3.23 -12.16
N VAL A 20 13.15 -3.79 -12.88
CA VAL A 20 11.73 -3.51 -12.62
C VAL A 20 11.26 -4.35 -11.43
N GLU A 21 11.23 -3.77 -10.22
CA GLU A 21 10.92 -4.52 -8.99
C GLU A 21 9.45 -4.95 -8.90
N TRP A 22 8.51 -4.03 -9.11
CA TRP A 22 7.09 -4.27 -8.86
C TRP A 22 6.39 -4.97 -10.02
N TYR A 23 5.56 -5.96 -9.70
CA TYR A 23 4.96 -6.85 -10.67
C TYR A 23 3.85 -6.19 -11.50
N ASP A 24 3.06 -5.28 -10.92
CA ASP A 24 2.14 -4.43 -11.69
C ASP A 24 2.87 -3.56 -12.72
N LEU A 25 4.02 -3.00 -12.34
CA LEU A 25 4.86 -2.25 -13.26
C LEU A 25 5.49 -3.17 -14.33
N GLN A 26 5.90 -4.39 -13.96
CA GLN A 26 6.37 -5.38 -14.92
C GLN A 26 5.27 -5.73 -15.92
N THR A 27 4.04 -5.97 -15.48
CA THR A 27 2.91 -6.30 -16.36
C THR A 27 2.64 -5.18 -17.36
N GLU A 28 2.66 -3.90 -16.95
CA GLU A 28 2.53 -2.79 -17.90
C GLU A 28 3.68 -2.72 -18.93
N LEU A 29 4.92 -3.00 -18.52
CA LEU A 29 6.07 -3.01 -19.42
C LEU A 29 6.06 -4.22 -20.34
N VAL A 30 5.65 -5.38 -19.84
CA VAL A 30 5.52 -6.61 -20.63
C VAL A 30 4.45 -6.42 -21.70
N ASP A 31 3.31 -5.82 -21.38
CA ASP A 31 2.27 -5.50 -22.36
C ASP A 31 2.80 -4.54 -23.44
N HIS A 32 3.52 -3.48 -23.04
CA HIS A 32 4.16 -2.58 -24.00
C HIS A 32 5.13 -3.31 -24.94
N LEU A 33 6.06 -4.09 -24.38
CA LEU A 33 7.04 -4.85 -25.17
C LEU A 33 6.35 -5.87 -26.07
N ALA A 34 5.33 -6.56 -25.57
CA ALA A 34 4.57 -7.55 -26.31
C ALA A 34 3.91 -6.92 -27.55
N ASN A 35 3.13 -5.85 -27.34
CA ASN A 35 2.45 -5.14 -28.41
C ASN A 35 3.45 -4.59 -29.44
N ALA A 36 4.59 -4.06 -29.01
CA ALA A 36 5.61 -3.54 -29.91
C ALA A 36 6.29 -4.65 -30.74
N ILE A 37 6.58 -5.81 -30.16
CA ILE A 37 7.13 -6.96 -30.89
C ILE A 37 6.11 -7.49 -31.91
N GLU A 38 4.85 -7.60 -31.51
CA GLU A 38 3.79 -8.04 -32.42
C GLU A 38 3.62 -7.07 -33.60
N GLN A 39 3.76 -5.77 -33.39
CA GLN A 39 3.79 -4.76 -34.46
C GLN A 39 5.03 -4.92 -35.34
N GLN A 40 6.22 -5.09 -34.77
CA GLN A 40 7.44 -5.34 -35.55
C GLN A 40 7.31 -6.59 -36.44
N TRP A 41 6.62 -7.63 -35.99
CA TRP A 41 6.33 -8.81 -36.82
C TRP A 41 5.34 -8.54 -37.96
N GLN A 42 4.45 -7.56 -37.83
CA GLN A 42 3.59 -7.14 -38.94
C GLN A 42 4.41 -6.43 -40.03
N GLU A 43 5.37 -5.61 -39.63
CA GLU A 43 6.24 -4.86 -40.54
C GLU A 43 7.34 -5.72 -41.15
N ASN A 44 7.94 -6.61 -40.36
CA ASN A 44 8.98 -7.55 -40.78
C ASN A 44 8.77 -8.94 -40.16
N PRO A 45 8.03 -9.84 -40.83
CA PRO A 45 7.73 -11.19 -40.30
C PRO A 45 8.95 -12.10 -40.08
N LYS A 46 10.14 -11.71 -40.55
CA LYS A 46 11.37 -12.52 -40.45
C LYS A 46 12.24 -12.19 -39.23
N ILE A 47 11.94 -11.10 -38.51
CA ILE A 47 12.72 -10.74 -37.32
C ILE A 47 12.48 -11.76 -36.20
N SER A 48 13.56 -12.19 -35.55
CA SER A 48 13.45 -13.10 -34.41
C SER A 48 12.84 -12.38 -33.19
N PHE A 49 12.28 -13.14 -32.26
CA PHE A 49 11.75 -12.57 -31.01
C PHE A 49 12.80 -11.79 -30.22
N GLU A 50 14.00 -12.37 -30.03
CA GLU A 50 15.07 -11.71 -29.25
C GLU A 50 15.58 -10.45 -29.98
N ASP A 51 15.70 -10.48 -31.31
CA ASP A 51 16.08 -9.29 -32.07
C ASP A 51 15.03 -8.19 -31.95
N ALA A 52 13.75 -8.53 -32.07
CA ALA A 52 12.65 -7.57 -31.92
C ALA A 52 12.59 -6.96 -30.50
N LEU A 53 12.82 -7.78 -29.48
CA LEU A 53 12.93 -7.35 -28.08
C LEU A 53 14.11 -6.37 -27.90
N GLN A 54 15.28 -6.69 -28.45
CA GLN A 54 16.45 -5.82 -28.35
C GLN A 54 16.28 -4.52 -29.14
N VAL A 55 15.64 -4.57 -30.31
CA VAL A 55 15.28 -3.37 -31.09
C VAL A 55 14.35 -2.47 -30.28
N GLU A 56 13.32 -3.05 -29.65
CA GLU A 56 12.40 -2.29 -28.82
C GLU A 56 13.09 -1.71 -27.59
N PHE A 57 13.88 -2.53 -26.87
CA PHE A 57 14.59 -2.10 -25.67
C PHE A 57 15.58 -0.96 -25.95
N LYS A 58 16.25 -0.96 -27.11
CA LYS A 58 17.16 0.12 -27.51
C LYS A 58 16.46 1.48 -27.63
N LYS A 59 15.14 1.52 -27.88
CA LYS A 59 14.37 2.79 -27.94
C LYS A 59 14.33 3.51 -26.58
N PHE A 60 14.55 2.79 -25.48
CA PHE A 60 14.63 3.35 -24.14
C PHE A 60 15.99 4.02 -23.83
N GLY A 61 16.95 3.95 -24.76
CA GLY A 61 18.23 4.65 -24.65
C GLY A 61 19.20 4.05 -23.62
N ILE A 62 20.23 4.82 -23.27
CA ILE A 62 21.37 4.36 -22.45
C ILE A 62 20.93 4.01 -21.02
N PHE A 63 19.90 4.68 -20.50
CA PHE A 63 19.37 4.43 -19.16
C PHE A 63 18.35 3.28 -19.12
N GLY A 64 18.06 2.66 -20.27
CA GLY A 64 17.08 1.58 -20.37
C GLY A 64 15.73 1.98 -19.76
N PHE A 65 15.14 1.11 -18.95
CA PHE A 65 13.83 1.36 -18.37
C PHE A 65 13.79 2.44 -17.28
N MET A 66 14.91 3.03 -16.84
CA MET A 66 14.94 3.88 -15.65
C MET A 66 13.98 5.09 -15.72
N GLU A 67 13.92 5.79 -16.85
CA GLU A 67 13.00 6.92 -17.03
C GLU A 67 11.54 6.48 -17.05
N VAL A 68 11.24 5.43 -17.82
CA VAL A 68 9.87 4.90 -17.94
C VAL A 68 9.37 4.28 -16.64
N ILE A 69 10.22 3.55 -15.91
CA ILE A 69 9.93 3.04 -14.56
C ILE A 69 9.51 4.19 -13.66
N LYS A 70 10.28 5.28 -13.62
CA LYS A 70 10.00 6.43 -12.77
C LYS A 70 8.66 7.08 -13.13
N GLU A 71 8.41 7.32 -14.41
CA GLU A 71 7.16 7.94 -14.88
C GLU A 71 5.94 7.07 -14.56
N LYS A 72 6.04 5.77 -14.87
CA LYS A 72 4.98 4.80 -14.61
C LYS A 72 4.75 4.60 -13.12
N GLN A 73 5.81 4.53 -12.31
CA GLN A 73 5.69 4.46 -10.86
C GLN A 73 4.98 5.71 -10.29
N ILE A 74 5.29 6.91 -10.79
CA ILE A 74 4.58 8.14 -10.39
C ILE A 74 3.10 8.06 -10.78
N ALA A 75 2.79 7.58 -11.99
CA ALA A 75 1.41 7.44 -12.46
C ALA A 75 0.63 6.41 -11.63
N LEU A 76 1.19 5.22 -11.42
CA LEU A 76 0.63 4.18 -10.56
C LEU A 76 0.49 4.66 -9.12
N GLY A 77 1.48 5.37 -8.58
CA GLY A 77 1.44 5.93 -7.23
C GLY A 77 0.29 6.93 -7.06
N LYS A 78 0.04 7.78 -8.06
CA LYS A 78 -1.14 8.67 -8.05
C LYS A 78 -2.45 7.88 -8.10
N LYS A 79 -2.53 6.86 -8.95
CA LYS A 79 -3.70 5.97 -9.10
C LYS A 79 -4.01 5.28 -7.77
N TYR A 80 -3.02 4.65 -7.15
CA TYR A 80 -3.16 3.91 -5.91
C TYR A 80 -3.40 4.83 -4.70
N LYS A 81 -2.76 5.99 -4.63
CA LYS A 81 -3.07 6.99 -3.60
C LYS A 81 -4.54 7.42 -3.68
N LYS A 82 -5.06 7.66 -4.89
CA LYS A 82 -6.47 7.97 -5.10
C LYS A 82 -7.38 6.82 -4.70
N PHE A 83 -7.01 5.57 -5.02
CA PHE A 83 -7.72 4.38 -4.57
C PHE A 83 -7.80 4.32 -3.04
N VAL A 84 -6.66 4.35 -2.33
CA VAL A 84 -6.62 4.32 -0.86
C VAL A 84 -7.41 5.46 -0.24
N TRP A 85 -7.29 6.68 -0.80
CA TRP A 85 -8.05 7.84 -0.32
C TRP A 85 -9.55 7.65 -0.49
N ASN A 86 -10.00 7.15 -1.63
CA ASN A 86 -11.41 6.88 -1.88
C ASN A 86 -11.94 5.84 -0.90
N GLU A 87 -11.19 4.76 -0.64
CA GLU A 87 -11.61 3.74 0.32
C GLU A 87 -11.71 4.28 1.76
N LEU A 88 -10.78 5.14 2.16
CA LEU A 88 -10.83 5.82 3.46
C LEU A 88 -12.08 6.70 3.58
N VAL A 89 -12.35 7.55 2.58
CA VAL A 89 -13.48 8.48 2.63
C VAL A 89 -14.83 7.73 2.55
N GLN A 90 -14.93 6.73 1.67
CA GLN A 90 -16.15 5.92 1.53
C GLN A 90 -16.44 5.09 2.77
N PHE A 91 -15.42 4.75 3.56
CA PHE A 91 -15.64 4.08 4.83
C PHE A 91 -16.50 4.93 5.77
N PHE A 92 -16.34 6.24 5.83
CA PHE A 92 -17.06 7.14 6.74
C PHE A 92 -18.45 7.53 6.22
N THR A 93 -19.39 6.58 6.23
CA THR A 93 -20.81 6.87 6.02
C THR A 93 -21.41 7.66 7.19
N ILE A 94 -22.56 8.31 6.99
CA ILE A 94 -23.23 9.11 8.04
C ILE A 94 -23.39 8.33 9.36
N PRO A 95 -23.87 7.07 9.38
CA PRO A 95 -23.96 6.29 10.62
C PRO A 95 -22.60 6.08 11.31
N LYS A 96 -21.53 5.87 10.54
CA LYS A 96 -20.18 5.68 11.09
C LYS A 96 -19.59 6.96 11.62
N ILE A 97 -19.85 8.12 10.99
CA ILE A 97 -19.45 9.43 11.52
C ILE A 97 -20.13 9.68 12.87
N ILE A 98 -21.44 9.42 12.96
CA ILE A 98 -22.19 9.54 14.21
C ILE A 98 -21.59 8.60 15.27
N PHE A 99 -21.32 7.34 14.90
CA PHE A 99 -20.67 6.39 15.79
C PHE A 99 -19.29 6.87 16.26
N THR A 100 -18.47 7.43 15.38
CA THR A 100 -17.17 8.03 15.73
C THR A 100 -17.33 9.14 16.76
N LEU A 101 -18.29 10.06 16.56
CA LEU A 101 -18.55 11.15 17.51
C LEU A 101 -19.05 10.64 18.86
N LEU A 102 -19.96 9.66 18.87
CA LEU A 102 -20.44 9.03 20.09
C LEU A 102 -19.32 8.32 20.83
N LEU A 103 -18.43 7.64 20.11
CA LEU A 103 -17.27 6.96 20.66
C LEU A 103 -16.28 7.96 21.27
N THR A 104 -16.04 9.10 20.60
CA THR A 104 -15.25 10.21 21.15
C THR A 104 -15.85 10.75 22.43
N LEU A 105 -17.16 11.02 22.47
CA LEU A 105 -17.85 11.50 23.67
C LEU A 105 -17.73 10.48 24.81
N LEU A 106 -17.97 9.19 24.52
CA LEU A 106 -17.83 8.12 25.49
C LEU A 106 -16.42 8.09 26.09
N PHE A 107 -15.38 8.09 25.25
CA PHE A 107 -13.99 8.09 25.74
C PHE A 107 -13.62 9.37 26.49
N TYR A 108 -14.16 10.52 26.09
CA TYR A 108 -13.99 11.78 26.82
C TYR A 108 -14.60 11.72 28.22
N TYR A 109 -15.82 11.22 28.36
CA TYR A 109 -16.44 11.03 29.67
C TYR A 109 -15.72 9.99 30.52
N LEU A 110 -15.34 8.84 29.94
CA LEU A 110 -14.58 7.81 30.64
C LEU A 110 -13.23 8.35 31.13
N PHE A 111 -12.57 9.19 30.32
CA PHE A 111 -11.32 9.87 30.70
C PHE A 111 -11.49 10.69 31.98
N HIS A 112 -12.53 11.53 32.07
CA HIS A 112 -12.79 12.33 33.26
C HIS A 112 -13.27 11.53 34.47
N LEU A 113 -13.94 10.39 34.26
CA LEU A 113 -14.57 9.60 35.33
C LEU A 113 -13.61 8.59 35.98
N LEU A 114 -12.80 7.90 35.18
CA LEU A 114 -12.14 6.65 35.60
C LEU A 114 -10.62 6.72 35.65
N PHE A 115 -9.99 7.67 34.96
CA PHE A 115 -8.56 7.61 34.71
C PHE A 115 -7.80 8.72 35.43
N SER A 116 -6.87 8.33 36.32
CA SER A 116 -5.74 9.20 36.63
C SER A 116 -4.88 9.37 35.37
N LYS A 117 -4.13 10.48 35.27
CA LYS A 117 -3.23 10.76 34.14
C LYS A 117 -2.30 9.55 33.83
N ASP A 118 -1.84 8.85 34.86
CA ASP A 118 -0.94 7.69 34.73
C ASP A 118 -1.64 6.45 34.13
N LEU A 119 -2.87 6.15 34.56
CA LEU A 119 -3.63 5.01 34.04
C LEU A 119 -3.99 5.20 32.56
N LEU A 120 -4.28 6.45 32.15
CA LEU A 120 -4.52 6.77 30.74
C LEU A 120 -3.28 6.53 29.88
N SER A 121 -2.12 6.99 30.34
CA SER A 121 -0.86 6.78 29.62
C SER A 121 -0.57 5.29 29.43
N ALA A 122 -0.77 4.49 30.48
CA ALA A 122 -0.64 3.04 30.41
C ALA A 122 -1.60 2.41 29.38
N PHE A 123 -2.85 2.85 29.34
CA PHE A 123 -3.84 2.36 28.36
C PHE A 123 -3.44 2.69 26.91
N HIS A 124 -2.99 3.91 26.65
CA HIS A 124 -2.50 4.27 25.32
C HIS A 124 -1.28 3.43 24.95
N LEU A 125 -0.34 3.21 25.88
CA LEU A 125 0.87 2.42 25.63
C LEU A 125 0.51 0.96 25.31
N LEU A 126 -0.49 0.41 26.00
CA LEU A 126 -1.03 -0.91 25.71
C LEU A 126 -1.59 -0.98 24.28
N ILE A 127 -2.42 -0.01 23.87
CA ILE A 127 -2.98 -0.01 22.51
C ILE A 127 -1.87 0.18 21.45
N ALA A 128 -0.91 1.07 21.68
CA ALA A 128 0.24 1.24 20.80
C ALA A 128 1.04 -0.07 20.69
N PHE A 129 1.23 -0.80 21.79
CA PHE A 129 1.90 -2.09 21.78
C PHE A 129 1.10 -3.15 20.98
N ILE A 130 -0.22 -3.19 21.11
CA ILE A 130 -1.08 -4.05 20.28
C ILE A 130 -0.94 -3.68 18.80
N GLY A 131 -0.98 -2.39 18.47
CA GLY A 131 -0.75 -1.88 17.11
C GLY A 131 0.61 -2.31 16.55
N PHE A 132 1.66 -2.28 17.36
CA PHE A 132 3.01 -2.73 17.00
C PHE A 132 3.01 -4.22 16.63
N ILE A 133 2.37 -5.06 17.45
CA ILE A 133 2.25 -6.51 17.18
C ILE A 133 1.55 -6.74 15.84
N PHE A 134 0.46 -6.03 15.55
CA PHE A 134 -0.25 -6.14 14.27
C PHE A 134 0.61 -5.67 13.09
N ALA A 135 1.24 -4.49 13.18
CA ALA A 135 2.14 -3.99 12.14
C ALA A 135 3.30 -4.97 11.86
N PHE A 136 3.89 -5.53 12.91
CA PHE A 136 4.95 -6.53 12.80
C PHE A 136 4.48 -7.83 12.15
N ARG A 137 3.27 -8.30 12.48
CA ARG A 137 2.67 -9.48 11.82
C ARG A 137 2.40 -9.24 10.34
N ILE A 138 1.86 -8.08 9.97
CA ILE A 138 1.62 -7.70 8.56
C ILE A 138 2.94 -7.70 7.78
N ASN A 139 3.97 -7.05 8.33
CA ASN A 139 5.29 -7.03 7.72
C ASN A 139 5.87 -8.44 7.57
N SER A 140 5.73 -9.28 8.61
CA SER A 140 6.22 -10.65 8.55
C SER A 140 5.50 -11.48 7.48
N LYS A 141 4.17 -11.33 7.36
CA LYS A 141 3.37 -11.98 6.30
C LYS A 141 3.81 -11.50 4.91
N TYR A 142 4.00 -10.20 4.74
CA TYR A 142 4.47 -9.59 3.49
C TYR A 142 5.87 -10.11 3.11
N GLN A 143 6.81 -10.15 4.05
CA GLN A 143 8.16 -10.64 3.78
C GLN A 143 8.19 -12.14 3.46
N LYS A 144 7.29 -12.92 4.07
CA LYS A 144 7.09 -14.34 3.72
C LYS A 144 6.55 -14.47 2.29
N TYR A 145 5.51 -13.71 1.95
CA TYR A 145 4.95 -13.68 0.59
C TYR A 145 5.99 -13.29 -0.46
N LYS A 146 6.76 -12.22 -0.22
CA LYS A 146 7.86 -11.77 -1.10
C LYS A 146 8.90 -12.87 -1.32
N LYS A 147 9.23 -13.65 -0.29
CA LYS A 147 10.17 -14.78 -0.40
C LYS A 147 9.61 -15.97 -1.16
N GLU A 148 8.33 -16.31 -0.94
CA GLU A 148 7.70 -17.50 -1.51
C GLU A 148 7.33 -17.31 -2.98
N LYS A 149 6.70 -16.19 -3.32
CA LYS A 149 6.17 -15.95 -4.67
C LYS A 149 7.17 -15.18 -5.56
N GLY A 150 8.14 -14.49 -4.97
CA GLY A 150 9.14 -13.70 -5.71
C GLY A 150 8.55 -12.51 -6.49
N LYS A 151 7.27 -12.21 -6.29
CA LYS A 151 6.52 -11.10 -6.90
C LYS A 151 6.09 -10.14 -5.81
N VAL A 152 6.13 -8.85 -6.11
CA VAL A 152 5.77 -7.77 -5.18
C VAL A 152 4.87 -6.79 -5.90
N TRP A 153 3.69 -6.53 -5.38
CA TRP A 153 2.74 -5.58 -5.97
C TRP A 153 2.94 -4.20 -5.35
N TYR A 154 3.05 -3.15 -6.17
CA TYR A 154 3.32 -1.81 -5.67
C TYR A 154 2.17 -1.28 -4.78
N LEU A 155 0.91 -1.64 -5.09
CA LEU A 155 -0.23 -1.31 -4.24
C LEU A 155 -0.12 -1.93 -2.84
N GLU A 156 0.19 -3.23 -2.75
CA GLU A 156 0.34 -3.93 -1.47
C GLU A 156 1.51 -3.36 -0.65
N GLU A 157 2.63 -3.05 -1.30
CA GLU A 157 3.77 -2.41 -0.67
C GLU A 157 3.42 -1.00 -0.16
N MET A 158 2.67 -0.22 -0.95
CA MET A 158 2.23 1.11 -0.56
C MET A 158 1.30 1.06 0.67
N ILE A 159 0.37 0.11 0.72
CA ILE A 159 -0.53 -0.09 1.87
C ILE A 159 0.28 -0.48 3.12
N LYS A 160 1.22 -1.42 3.00
CA LYS A 160 2.15 -1.79 4.09
C LYS A 160 2.89 -0.55 4.61
N ASN A 161 3.41 0.27 3.71
CA ASN A 161 4.15 1.48 4.07
C ASN A 161 3.26 2.52 4.76
N TYR A 162 1.99 2.67 4.35
CA TYR A 162 1.02 3.52 5.03
C TYR A 162 0.67 3.01 6.44
N SER A 163 0.51 1.70 6.63
CA SER A 163 0.33 1.10 7.96
C SER A 163 1.48 1.43 8.90
N PHE A 164 2.72 1.29 8.41
CA PHE A 164 3.92 1.63 9.18
C PHE A 164 4.02 3.13 9.46
N MET A 165 3.77 3.97 8.45
CA MET A 165 3.85 5.43 8.60
C MET A 165 2.83 5.94 9.63
N LEU A 166 1.60 5.44 9.60
CA LEU A 166 0.59 5.81 10.59
C LEU A 166 1.01 5.36 11.99
N PHE A 167 1.46 4.12 12.13
CA PHE A 167 1.92 3.59 13.41
C PHE A 167 3.06 4.43 14.02
N PHE A 168 4.12 4.68 13.25
CA PHE A 168 5.26 5.46 13.71
C PHE A 168 4.97 6.96 13.81
N GLY A 169 4.00 7.49 13.06
CA GLY A 169 3.57 8.88 13.16
C GLY A 169 2.86 9.20 14.48
N TYR A 170 2.18 8.22 15.08
CA TYR A 170 1.47 8.39 16.35
C TYR A 170 2.38 8.26 17.58
N LEU A 171 3.48 7.51 17.46
CA LEU A 171 4.38 7.20 18.58
C LEU A 171 5.02 8.46 19.21
N PRO A 172 5.53 9.46 18.47
CA PRO A 172 6.11 10.67 19.05
C PRO A 172 5.11 11.50 19.85
N PHE A 173 3.86 11.58 19.39
CA PHE A 173 2.80 12.31 20.09
C PHE A 173 2.53 11.69 21.46
N GLN A 174 2.45 10.37 21.51
CA GLN A 174 2.17 9.62 22.72
C GLN A 174 3.37 9.61 23.69
N LEU A 175 4.58 9.45 23.17
CA LEU A 175 5.82 9.53 23.97
C LEU A 175 6.04 10.95 24.52
N GLY A 176 5.76 11.99 23.73
CA GLY A 176 5.85 13.37 24.19
C GLY A 176 4.89 13.64 25.36
N ASN A 177 3.64 13.18 25.26
CA ASN A 177 2.68 13.31 26.36
C ASN A 177 3.12 12.56 27.63
N SER A 178 3.59 11.32 27.49
CA SER A 178 3.94 10.48 28.65
C SER A 178 5.31 10.77 29.27
N LEU A 179 6.33 11.09 28.45
CA LEU A 179 7.72 11.24 28.92
C LEU A 179 8.06 12.71 29.21
N LEU A 180 7.59 13.64 28.38
CA LEU A 180 7.90 15.07 28.54
C LEU A 180 6.92 15.78 29.48
N ARG A 181 5.87 15.10 29.96
CA ARG A 181 4.85 15.62 30.88
C ARG A 181 4.32 16.98 30.44
N LEU A 182 4.06 17.14 29.16
CA LEU A 182 3.50 18.37 28.61
C LEU A 182 2.13 18.61 29.24
N ASP A 183 1.97 19.71 29.97
CA ASP A 183 0.78 19.94 30.80
C ASP A 183 -0.36 20.55 29.98
N PHE A 184 -1.15 19.68 29.35
CA PHE A 184 -2.32 20.05 28.56
C PHE A 184 -3.60 19.90 29.39
N ASN A 185 -3.87 20.86 30.29
CA ASN A 185 -5.00 20.79 31.23
C ASN A 185 -6.28 21.50 30.77
N SER A 186 -6.39 21.87 29.48
CA SER A 186 -7.63 22.44 28.96
C SER A 186 -8.57 21.33 28.49
N ASP A 187 -9.84 21.37 28.91
CA ASP A 187 -10.88 20.44 28.48
C ASP A 187 -11.01 20.38 26.95
N GLY A 188 -10.82 21.51 26.27
CA GLY A 188 -10.83 21.58 24.80
C GLY A 188 -9.65 20.82 24.16
N ILE A 189 -8.46 20.91 24.77
CA ILE A 189 -7.28 20.16 24.30
C ILE A 189 -7.50 18.67 24.53
N ILE A 190 -8.00 18.28 25.70
CA ILE A 190 -8.31 16.89 26.02
C ILE A 190 -9.34 16.31 25.04
N GLY A 191 -10.43 17.04 24.78
CA GLY A 191 -11.43 16.65 23.78
C GLY A 191 -10.83 16.47 22.38
N PHE A 192 -9.97 17.40 21.94
CA PHE A 192 -9.26 17.29 20.67
C PHE A 192 -8.33 16.06 20.62
N MET A 193 -7.59 15.79 21.70
CA MET A 193 -6.71 14.61 21.78
C MET A 193 -7.50 13.30 21.70
N VAL A 194 -8.59 13.18 22.46
CA VAL A 194 -9.45 11.99 22.42
C VAL A 194 -10.04 11.79 21.03
N PHE A 195 -10.55 12.85 20.40
CA PHE A 195 -11.07 12.80 19.04
C PHE A 195 -10.01 12.33 18.04
N PHE A 196 -8.81 12.92 18.10
CA PHE A 196 -7.70 12.56 17.23
C PHE A 196 -7.27 11.10 17.44
N THR A 197 -7.20 10.63 18.69
CA THR A 197 -6.89 9.23 19.02
C THR A 197 -7.95 8.27 18.48
N VAL A 198 -9.24 8.58 18.62
CA VAL A 198 -10.32 7.75 18.06
C VAL A 198 -10.21 7.67 16.54
N ILE A 199 -10.04 8.81 15.85
CA ILE A 199 -9.84 8.83 14.40
C ILE A 199 -8.60 8.05 14.00
N PHE A 200 -7.49 8.22 14.72
CA PHE A 200 -6.25 7.52 14.44
C PHE A 200 -6.44 6.01 14.46
N TYR A 201 -7.08 5.47 15.50
CA TYR A 201 -7.32 4.02 15.59
C TYR A 201 -8.32 3.52 14.55
N LEU A 202 -9.32 4.32 14.18
CA LEU A 202 -10.21 3.99 13.07
C LEU A 202 -9.44 3.94 11.74
N CYS A 203 -8.61 4.94 11.44
CA CYS A 203 -7.75 4.95 10.25
C CYS A 203 -6.80 3.75 10.22
N LEU A 204 -6.20 3.39 11.37
CA LEU A 204 -5.35 2.21 11.49
C LEU A 204 -6.13 0.93 11.21
N PHE A 205 -7.34 0.79 11.77
CA PHE A 205 -8.22 -0.35 11.49
C PHE A 205 -8.54 -0.45 9.98
N ILE A 206 -8.91 0.67 9.35
CA ILE A 206 -9.27 0.69 7.92
C ILE A 206 -8.06 0.30 7.07
N ILE A 207 -6.88 0.86 7.31
CA ILE A 207 -5.68 0.59 6.51
C ILE A 207 -5.12 -0.82 6.73
N VAL A 208 -5.31 -1.41 7.91
CA VAL A 208 -4.80 -2.75 8.24
C VAL A 208 -5.76 -3.87 7.79
N PHE A 209 -7.07 -3.64 7.83
CA PHE A 209 -8.05 -4.71 7.61
C PHE A 209 -8.92 -4.47 6.37
N GLU A 210 -9.50 -3.29 6.22
CA GLU A 210 -10.46 -2.99 5.15
C GLU A 210 -9.77 -2.80 3.79
N ILE A 211 -8.75 -1.93 3.74
CA ILE A 211 -8.07 -1.56 2.49
C ILE A 211 -7.34 -2.74 1.86
N PRO A 212 -6.61 -3.61 2.60
CA PRO A 212 -5.97 -4.77 1.99
C PRO A 212 -6.96 -5.72 1.32
N SER A 213 -8.13 -5.95 1.92
CA SER A 213 -9.18 -6.79 1.32
C SER A 213 -9.66 -6.20 -0.01
N LYS A 214 -9.94 -4.90 -0.04
CA LYS A 214 -10.38 -4.22 -1.26
C LYS A 214 -9.28 -4.08 -2.30
N ALA A 215 -8.03 -3.95 -1.86
CA ALA A 215 -6.87 -3.91 -2.74
C ALA A 215 -6.67 -5.25 -3.46
N GLU A 216 -6.89 -6.37 -2.76
CA GLU A 216 -6.86 -7.70 -3.36
C GLU A 216 -7.93 -7.83 -4.47
N ASP A 217 -9.17 -7.42 -4.20
CA ASP A 217 -10.24 -7.43 -5.20
C ASP A 217 -9.91 -6.53 -6.41
N TYR A 218 -9.44 -5.32 -6.14
CA TYR A 218 -9.02 -4.38 -7.17
C TYR A 218 -7.86 -4.92 -8.03
N LEU A 219 -6.87 -5.59 -7.43
CA LEU A 219 -5.76 -6.20 -8.16
C LEU A 219 -6.23 -7.38 -9.01
N LYS A 220 -7.16 -8.21 -8.52
CA LYS A 220 -7.74 -9.32 -9.28
C LYS A 220 -8.52 -8.81 -10.50
N GLU A 221 -9.25 -7.71 -10.36
CA GLU A 221 -9.99 -7.09 -11.46
C GLU A 221 -9.06 -6.41 -12.48
N THR A 222 -8.00 -5.75 -11.99
CA THR A 222 -7.10 -4.95 -12.85
C THR A 222 -6.05 -5.80 -13.56
N TYR A 223 -5.52 -6.82 -12.90
CA TYR A 223 -4.40 -7.64 -13.38
C TYR A 223 -4.77 -9.12 -13.33
N PRO A 224 -5.16 -9.74 -14.45
CA PRO A 224 -5.47 -11.17 -14.51
C PRO A 224 -4.35 -12.07 -13.97
N GLU A 225 -3.09 -11.64 -14.09
CA GLU A 225 -1.91 -12.33 -13.56
C GLU A 225 -1.92 -12.44 -12.04
N TYR A 226 -2.53 -11.47 -11.35
CA TYR A 226 -2.71 -11.52 -9.90
C TYR A 226 -3.70 -12.61 -9.48
N ALA A 227 -4.79 -12.78 -10.25
CA ALA A 227 -5.75 -13.84 -9.99
C ALA A 227 -5.11 -15.22 -10.16
N LEU A 228 -4.31 -15.41 -11.22
CA LEU A 228 -3.61 -16.67 -11.50
C LEU A 228 -2.55 -17.02 -10.44
N GLU A 229 -1.89 -16.02 -9.83
CA GLU A 229 -0.93 -16.22 -8.75
C GLU A 229 -1.57 -16.77 -7.46
N ASN A 230 -2.84 -16.40 -7.22
CA ASN A 230 -3.58 -16.68 -5.98
C ASN A 230 -4.49 -17.92 -6.06
N VAL A 231 -4.52 -18.63 -7.19
CA VAL A 231 -5.26 -19.90 -7.38
C VAL A 231 -4.42 -21.13 -6.97
N ASN A 232 -3.12 -20.96 -6.71
CA ASN A 232 -2.16 -21.99 -6.28
C ASN A 232 -1.56 -21.69 -4.90
#